data_AF-A0A0B8T4C8-F1
#
_entry.id   AF-A0A0B8T4C8-F1
#
_cell.length_a   1.000
_cell.length_b   1.000
_cell.length_c   1.000
_cell.angle_alpha   90.00
_cell.angle_beta   90.00
_cell.angle_gamma   90.00
#
_symmetry.space_group_name_H-M   'P 1'
#
loop_
_entity.id
_entity.type
_entity.pdbx_description
1 polymer ?
#
loop_
_entity_poly.entity_id
_entity_poly.type
_entity_poly.pdbx_seq_one_letter_code
_entity_poly.pdbx_strand_id
1 'polypeptide(L)'
;MNRRDSLKALGLIAAGSGVLATACKNDKAKDATSVADADKLPGVQDFEHERNKQLQAEKFFTDHEMATITVLADIIIPKDETSGSASEAGVPDFIEFMVKDLPDNKIPMRGGLKWMDVQCQKRYGNAFIKCKEEDQLALIDEIAYPETAKPAMQQGVAFFALMRNFTASGFFTSEMGVKDIGYAGNRPGVWNGVPADVLKTYGFDTEAFFG
;
A
#
# COMPACT_ATOMS: atom_id res chain seq x y z
N MET A 1 -4.67 -42.01 -42.89
CA MET A 1 -3.43 -42.55 -42.31
C MET A 1 -3.50 -44.07 -42.38
N ASN A 2 -2.56 -44.73 -43.07
CA ASN A 2 -2.60 -46.17 -43.28
C ASN A 2 -2.07 -46.93 -42.05
N ARG A 3 -2.67 -48.08 -41.70
CA ARG A 3 -2.27 -48.93 -40.55
C ARG A 3 -0.78 -49.33 -40.56
N ARG A 4 -0.17 -49.37 -41.74
CA ARG A 4 1.27 -49.66 -41.92
C ARG A 4 2.17 -48.52 -41.44
N ASP A 5 1.71 -47.28 -41.47
CA ASP A 5 2.49 -46.12 -41.03
C ASP A 5 2.47 -45.99 -39.50
N SER A 6 1.35 -46.37 -38.87
CA SER A 6 1.23 -46.42 -37.41
C SER A 6 2.11 -47.48 -36.75
N LEU A 7 2.30 -48.64 -37.40
CA LEU A 7 3.15 -49.71 -36.87
C LEU A 7 4.66 -49.41 -36.99
N LYS A 8 5.07 -48.61 -37.98
CA LYS A 8 6.46 -48.13 -38.08
C LYS A 8 6.80 -47.12 -36.97
N ALA A 9 5.84 -46.32 -36.52
CA ALA A 9 6.03 -45.36 -35.44
C ALA A 9 6.16 -46.02 -34.06
N LEU A 10 5.47 -47.15 -33.82
CA LEU A 10 5.52 -47.90 -32.56
C LEU A 10 6.82 -48.70 -32.36
N GLY A 11 7.47 -49.15 -33.44
CA GLY A 11 8.73 -49.89 -33.39
C GLY A 11 9.96 -49.07 -32.96
N LEU A 12 9.86 -47.74 -32.93
CA LEU A 12 10.96 -46.84 -32.55
C LEU A 12 11.05 -46.58 -31.04
N ILE A 13 10.11 -47.12 -30.23
CA ILE A 13 10.08 -46.89 -28.77
C ILE A 13 10.92 -47.93 -27.99
N ALA A 14 11.38 -49.01 -28.62
CA ALA A 14 12.10 -50.10 -27.93
C ALA A 14 13.61 -49.89 -27.72
N ALA A 15 14.16 -48.69 -27.96
CA ALA A 15 15.55 -48.34 -27.66
C ALA A 15 15.69 -47.26 -26.58
N GLY A 16 14.73 -47.22 -25.64
CA GLY A 16 14.55 -46.14 -24.66
C GLY A 16 15.42 -46.18 -23.40
N SER A 17 16.44 -47.04 -23.30
CA SER A 17 17.30 -47.09 -22.11
C SER A 17 18.45 -46.08 -22.13
N GLY A 18 18.72 -45.43 -23.26
CA GLY A 18 19.82 -44.46 -23.43
C GLY A 18 19.40 -42.98 -23.29
N VAL A 19 18.11 -42.67 -23.38
CA VAL A 19 17.61 -41.28 -23.42
C VAL A 19 17.57 -40.62 -22.03
N LEU A 20 17.58 -41.40 -20.95
CA LEU A 20 17.66 -40.84 -19.59
C LEU A 20 19.07 -40.32 -19.24
N ALA A 21 20.12 -40.76 -19.93
CA ALA A 21 21.50 -40.32 -19.66
C ALA A 21 21.91 -39.04 -20.42
N THR A 22 21.18 -38.66 -21.48
CA THR A 22 21.42 -37.41 -22.23
C THR A 22 20.57 -36.24 -21.74
N ALA A 23 19.58 -36.47 -20.86
CA ALA A 23 18.85 -35.40 -20.19
C ALA A 23 19.74 -34.54 -19.25
N CYS A 24 20.95 -35.01 -18.91
CA CYS A 24 21.92 -34.25 -18.11
C CYS A 24 23.13 -33.72 -18.90
N LYS A 25 23.08 -33.67 -20.24
CA LYS A 25 24.13 -33.00 -21.02
C LYS A 25 23.53 -32.29 -22.23
N ASN A 26 23.18 -31.02 -22.03
CA ASN A 26 22.79 -30.10 -23.08
C ASN A 26 23.97 -29.17 -23.40
N ASP A 27 24.86 -29.62 -24.29
CA ASP A 27 25.74 -28.72 -25.03
C ASP A 27 24.94 -28.19 -26.23
N LYS A 28 24.73 -26.86 -26.26
CA LYS A 28 23.94 -26.06 -27.22
C LYS A 28 22.51 -25.69 -26.77
N ALA A 29 22.41 -24.93 -25.69
CA ALA A 29 21.42 -23.87 -25.58
C ALA A 29 22.11 -22.54 -25.91
N LYS A 30 21.86 -21.98 -27.10
CA LYS A 30 22.15 -20.57 -27.39
C LYS A 30 20.94 -19.75 -26.97
N ASP A 31 21.21 -18.78 -26.12
CA ASP A 31 20.44 -17.56 -25.82
C ASP A 31 19.00 -17.74 -25.37
N ALA A 32 18.86 -18.16 -24.12
CA ALA A 32 17.91 -17.54 -23.21
C ALA A 32 18.59 -17.39 -21.86
N THR A 33 19.56 -16.48 -21.78
CA THR A 33 19.91 -15.84 -20.51
C THR A 33 18.71 -14.98 -20.13
N SER A 34 17.64 -15.61 -19.61
CA SER A 34 16.78 -14.93 -18.67
C SER A 34 17.69 -14.59 -17.50
N VAL A 35 18.16 -13.35 -17.48
CA VAL A 35 18.73 -12.79 -16.27
C VAL A 35 17.56 -12.86 -15.30
N ALA A 36 17.58 -13.87 -14.41
CA ALA A 36 16.65 -13.90 -13.29
C ALA A 36 16.98 -12.63 -12.53
N ASP A 37 16.14 -11.61 -12.72
CA ASP A 37 16.27 -10.35 -12.03
C ASP A 37 16.07 -10.66 -10.55
N ALA A 38 17.15 -10.63 -9.78
CA ALA A 38 17.15 -11.06 -8.38
C ALA A 38 16.14 -10.24 -7.53
N ASP A 39 15.75 -9.07 -8.03
CA ASP A 39 14.76 -8.18 -7.42
C ASP A 39 13.31 -8.54 -7.77
N LYS A 40 13.07 -9.46 -8.71
CA LYS A 40 11.71 -9.86 -9.10
C LYS A 40 11.11 -10.81 -8.07
N LEU A 41 10.08 -10.35 -7.38
CA LEU A 41 9.38 -11.14 -6.35
C LEU A 41 8.70 -12.40 -6.94
N PRO A 42 8.60 -13.50 -6.16
CA PRO A 42 7.89 -14.70 -6.57
C PRO A 42 6.43 -14.40 -6.95
N GLY A 43 5.97 -14.96 -8.07
CA GLY A 43 4.58 -14.82 -8.55
C GLY A 43 4.27 -13.55 -9.35
N VAL A 44 5.17 -12.57 -9.38
CA VAL A 44 5.01 -11.32 -10.16
C VAL A 44 5.26 -11.59 -11.65
N GLN A 45 4.44 -11.00 -12.53
CA GLN A 45 4.61 -11.09 -13.98
C GLN A 45 5.66 -10.06 -14.48
N ASP A 46 6.24 -10.28 -15.67
CA ASP A 46 7.29 -9.38 -16.20
C ASP A 46 6.78 -7.94 -16.38
N PHE A 47 5.53 -7.77 -16.85
CA PHE A 47 4.94 -6.44 -17.02
C PHE A 47 4.69 -5.72 -15.69
N GLU A 48 4.34 -6.46 -14.63
CA GLU A 48 4.14 -5.90 -13.29
C GLU A 48 5.46 -5.46 -12.68
N HIS A 49 6.51 -6.28 -12.87
CA HIS A 49 7.86 -5.98 -12.40
C HIS A 49 8.42 -4.72 -13.06
N GLU A 50 8.30 -4.61 -14.38
CA GLU A 50 8.73 -3.43 -15.12
C GLU A 50 7.95 -2.17 -14.72
N ARG A 51 6.62 -2.29 -14.56
CA ARG A 51 5.78 -1.20 -14.05
C ARG A 51 6.22 -0.74 -12.66
N ASN A 52 6.48 -1.68 -11.75
CA ASN A 52 6.91 -1.37 -10.38
C ASN A 52 8.28 -0.67 -10.36
N LYS A 53 9.23 -1.08 -11.22
CA LYS A 53 10.50 -0.37 -11.39
C LYS A 53 10.31 1.07 -11.85
N GLN A 54 9.42 1.30 -12.82
CA GLN A 54 9.12 2.64 -13.31
C GLN A 54 8.51 3.52 -12.20
N LEU A 55 7.57 2.97 -11.42
CA LEU A 55 6.97 3.67 -10.27
C LEU A 55 7.99 4.01 -9.18
N GLN A 56 8.95 3.11 -8.91
CA GLN A 56 10.03 3.36 -7.94
C GLN A 56 11.01 4.42 -8.42
N ALA A 57 11.30 4.47 -9.73
CA ALA A 57 12.21 5.44 -10.32
C ALA A 57 11.60 6.85 -10.47
N GLU A 58 10.27 6.96 -10.60
CA GLU A 58 9.58 8.25 -10.67
C GLU A 58 9.65 8.97 -9.31
N LYS A 59 10.12 10.23 -9.33
CA LYS A 59 9.96 11.19 -8.23
C LYS A 59 8.85 12.16 -8.61
N PHE A 60 7.69 12.03 -7.96
CA PHE A 60 6.54 12.88 -8.24
C PHE A 60 6.51 14.12 -7.35
N PHE A 61 6.58 13.97 -6.02
CA PHE A 61 6.63 15.13 -5.12
C PHE A 61 8.03 15.74 -5.01
N THR A 62 8.06 17.05 -4.84
CA THR A 62 9.24 17.82 -4.41
C THR A 62 9.50 17.62 -2.92
N ASP A 63 10.70 17.98 -2.46
CA ASP A 63 11.07 17.84 -1.03
C ASP A 63 10.15 18.68 -0.12
N HIS A 64 9.70 19.85 -0.59
CA HIS A 64 8.74 20.70 0.13
C HIS A 64 7.34 20.07 0.22
N GLU A 65 6.87 19.46 -0.87
CA GLU A 65 5.61 18.74 -0.90
C GLU A 65 5.65 17.51 0.03
N MET A 66 6.74 16.74 0.01
CA MET A 66 6.93 15.61 0.93
C MET A 66 6.99 16.05 2.40
N ALA A 67 7.66 17.16 2.70
CA ALA A 67 7.66 17.74 4.05
C ALA A 67 6.24 18.15 4.49
N THR A 68 5.45 18.74 3.58
CA THR A 68 4.05 19.10 3.85
C THR A 68 3.20 17.87 4.10
N ILE A 69 3.33 16.83 3.27
CA ILE A 69 2.65 15.53 3.45
C ILE A 69 3.00 14.92 4.80
N THR A 70 4.28 14.95 5.20
CA THR A 70 4.76 14.40 6.47
C THR A 70 4.11 15.10 7.67
N VAL A 71 4.15 16.44 7.69
CA VAL A 71 3.50 17.24 8.76
C VAL A 71 2.00 16.96 8.81
N LEU A 72 1.31 16.93 7.66
CA LEU A 72 -0.12 16.64 7.63
C LEU A 72 -0.45 15.23 8.11
N ALA A 73 0.34 14.23 7.72
CA ALA A 73 0.15 12.85 8.16
C ALA A 73 0.27 12.73 9.69
N ASP A 74 1.28 13.36 10.28
CA ASP A 74 1.50 13.35 11.73
C ASP A 74 0.45 14.16 12.50
N ILE A 75 -0.16 15.19 11.90
CA ILE A 75 -1.31 15.88 12.50
C ILE A 75 -2.56 14.99 12.48
N ILE A 76 -2.73 14.17 11.44
CA ILE A 76 -3.91 13.31 11.28
C ILE A 76 -3.82 12.06 12.18
N ILE A 77 -2.66 11.41 12.25
CA ILE A 77 -2.36 10.31 13.19
C ILE A 77 -1.06 10.67 13.93
N PRO A 78 -1.16 11.38 15.05
CA PRO A 78 -0.01 11.72 15.87
C PRO A 78 0.47 10.50 16.65
N LYS A 79 1.71 10.60 17.13
CA LYS A 79 2.25 9.66 18.12
C LYS A 79 1.47 9.75 19.42
N ASP A 80 1.20 8.62 20.04
CA ASP A 80 0.55 8.54 21.35
C ASP A 80 1.17 7.45 22.25
N GLU A 81 0.44 7.02 23.29
CA GLU A 81 0.91 5.98 24.22
C GLU A 81 0.87 4.56 23.60
N THR A 82 0.09 4.36 22.54
CA THR A 82 -0.15 3.05 21.92
C THR A 82 0.78 2.83 20.73
N SER A 83 0.97 3.84 19.88
CA SER A 83 1.76 3.72 18.65
C SER A 83 2.55 4.99 18.31
N GLY A 84 3.46 4.82 17.35
CA GLY A 84 4.22 5.92 16.75
C GLY A 84 3.36 6.78 15.83
N SER A 85 3.92 7.87 15.30
CA SER A 85 3.21 8.73 14.36
C SER A 85 3.05 8.09 12.97
N ALA A 86 2.20 8.68 12.13
CA ALA A 86 2.06 8.29 10.73
C ALA A 86 3.39 8.25 9.97
N SER A 87 4.25 9.25 10.18
CA SER A 87 5.57 9.31 9.55
C SER A 87 6.50 8.20 10.04
N GLU A 88 6.49 7.86 11.33
CA GLU A 88 7.24 6.72 11.89
C GLU A 88 6.76 5.37 11.31
N ALA A 89 5.51 5.29 10.85
CA ALA A 89 4.94 4.13 10.15
C ALA A 89 5.21 4.09 8.63
N GLY A 90 5.91 5.08 8.07
CA GLY A 90 6.24 5.13 6.63
C GLY A 90 5.12 5.64 5.73
N VAL A 91 4.10 6.30 6.30
CA VAL A 91 2.93 6.80 5.55
C VAL A 91 3.29 7.79 4.42
N PRO A 92 4.23 8.75 4.57
CA PRO A 92 4.56 9.68 3.49
C PRO A 92 5.05 8.97 2.21
N ASP A 93 5.89 7.94 2.36
CA ASP A 93 6.40 7.16 1.23
C ASP A 93 5.29 6.32 0.58
N PHE A 94 4.38 5.79 1.39
CA PHE A 94 3.16 5.15 0.90
C PHE A 94 2.31 6.13 0.07
N ILE A 95 2.11 7.37 0.52
CA ILE A 95 1.34 8.38 -0.22
C ILE A 95 2.00 8.69 -1.58
N GLU A 96 3.32 8.92 -1.60
CA GLU A 96 4.08 9.13 -2.84
C GLU A 96 3.92 7.94 -3.80
N PHE A 97 4.03 6.71 -3.31
CA PHE A 97 3.79 5.51 -4.11
C PHE A 97 2.35 5.46 -4.66
N MET A 98 1.34 5.63 -3.81
CA MET A 98 -0.07 5.54 -4.21
C MET A 98 -0.46 6.59 -5.23
N VAL A 99 0.05 7.81 -5.12
CA VAL A 99 -0.22 8.88 -6.09
C VAL A 99 0.44 8.60 -7.45
N LYS A 100 1.60 7.94 -7.47
CA LYS A 100 2.23 7.48 -8.71
C LYS A 100 1.44 6.33 -9.34
N ASP A 101 1.02 5.37 -8.53
CA ASP A 101 0.31 4.16 -8.95
C ASP A 101 -1.14 4.44 -9.41
N LEU A 102 -1.77 5.46 -8.84
CA LEU A 102 -3.13 5.92 -9.16
C LEU A 102 -3.10 7.36 -9.69
N PRO A 103 -2.83 7.58 -11.00
CA PRO A 103 -2.58 8.89 -11.58
C PRO A 103 -3.71 9.91 -11.39
N ASP A 104 -4.96 9.47 -11.22
CA ASP A 104 -6.10 10.34 -10.95
C ASP A 104 -5.94 11.15 -9.66
N ASN A 105 -5.10 10.69 -8.73
CA ASN A 105 -4.78 11.40 -7.50
C ASN A 105 -3.69 12.48 -7.66
N LYS A 106 -2.93 12.48 -8.76
CA LYS A 106 -1.80 13.42 -8.99
C LYS A 106 -2.25 14.88 -8.94
N ILE A 107 -3.32 15.20 -9.66
CA ILE A 107 -3.87 16.56 -9.75
C ILE A 107 -4.47 17.03 -8.40
N PRO A 108 -5.43 16.32 -7.78
CA PRO A 108 -6.03 16.78 -6.52
C PRO A 108 -5.01 16.86 -5.39
N MET A 109 -4.03 15.94 -5.31
CA MET A 109 -2.99 15.98 -4.28
C MET A 109 -2.08 17.20 -4.43
N ARG A 110 -1.45 17.41 -5.59
CA ARG A 110 -0.59 18.57 -5.81
C ARG A 110 -1.35 19.89 -5.73
N GLY A 111 -2.57 19.93 -6.27
CA GLY A 111 -3.45 21.10 -6.20
C GLY A 111 -3.77 21.50 -4.75
N GLY A 112 -4.03 20.52 -3.89
CA GLY A 112 -4.29 20.76 -2.47
C GLY A 112 -3.06 21.16 -1.66
N LEU A 113 -1.89 20.55 -1.91
CA LEU A 113 -0.61 20.98 -1.31
C LEU A 113 -0.30 22.44 -1.67
N LYS A 114 -0.50 22.82 -2.93
CA LYS A 114 -0.33 24.21 -3.34
C LYS A 114 -1.37 25.14 -2.71
N TRP A 115 -2.62 24.68 -2.57
CA TRP A 115 -3.68 25.44 -1.94
C TRP A 115 -3.34 25.76 -0.47
N MET A 116 -2.79 24.81 0.28
CA MET A 116 -2.31 25.01 1.65
C MET A 116 -1.30 26.14 1.72
N ASP A 117 -0.25 26.08 0.89
CA ASP A 117 0.77 27.13 0.85
C ASP A 117 0.19 28.49 0.48
N VAL A 118 -0.75 28.56 -0.47
CA VAL A 118 -1.38 29.83 -0.86
C VAL A 118 -2.23 30.41 0.28
N GLN A 119 -2.94 29.59 1.04
CA GLN A 119 -3.71 30.05 2.19
C GLN A 119 -2.78 30.57 3.30
N CYS A 120 -1.75 29.81 3.65
CA CYS A 120 -0.77 30.21 4.65
C CYS A 120 -0.01 31.47 4.21
N GLN A 121 0.39 31.58 2.95
CA GLN A 121 1.10 32.76 2.45
C GLN A 121 0.24 34.02 2.55
N LYS A 122 -1.06 33.92 2.26
CA LYS A 122 -2.00 35.05 2.34
C LYS A 122 -2.28 35.49 3.78
N ARG A 123 -2.33 34.54 4.73
CA ARG A 123 -2.74 34.79 6.11
C ARG A 123 -1.55 35.12 7.03
N TYR A 124 -0.43 34.45 6.80
CA TYR A 124 0.72 34.43 7.72
C TYR A 124 2.06 34.78 7.04
N GLY A 125 2.05 35.03 5.72
CA GLY A 125 3.24 35.43 4.97
C GLY A 125 4.27 34.33 4.71
N ASN A 126 3.94 33.08 5.04
CA ASN A 126 4.83 31.91 4.92
C ASN A 126 4.14 30.74 4.23
N ALA A 127 4.93 29.83 3.64
CA ALA A 127 4.45 28.52 3.20
C ALA A 127 4.00 27.69 4.42
N PHE A 128 3.15 26.68 4.22
CA PHE A 128 2.47 25.97 5.32
C PHE A 128 3.47 25.40 6.36
N ILE A 129 4.47 24.64 5.92
CA ILE A 129 5.49 24.06 6.82
C ILE A 129 6.42 25.09 7.48
N LYS A 130 6.35 26.36 7.06
CA LYS A 130 7.11 27.48 7.65
C LYS A 130 6.25 28.35 8.57
N CYS A 131 4.95 28.11 8.63
CA CYS A 131 4.07 28.72 9.62
C CYS A 131 4.34 28.15 11.02
N LYS A 132 3.90 28.88 12.04
CA LYS A 132 3.87 28.35 13.41
C LYS A 132 2.85 27.21 13.47
N GLU A 133 3.05 26.28 14.41
CA GLU A 133 2.14 25.16 14.63
C GLU A 133 0.69 25.62 14.86
N GLU A 134 0.51 26.67 15.67
CA GLU A 134 -0.80 27.29 15.93
C GLU A 134 -1.50 27.77 14.63
N ASP A 135 -0.74 28.36 13.70
CA ASP A 135 -1.24 28.85 12.41
C ASP A 135 -1.55 27.69 11.44
N GLN A 136 -0.76 26.61 11.50
CA GLN A 136 -1.00 25.39 10.72
C GLN A 136 -2.31 24.73 11.16
N LEU A 137 -2.48 24.52 12.47
CA LEU A 137 -3.68 23.92 13.05
C LEU A 137 -4.91 24.78 12.80
N ALA A 138 -4.80 26.11 12.92
CA ALA A 138 -5.92 27.01 12.62
C ALA A 138 -6.43 26.89 11.18
N LEU A 139 -5.52 26.72 10.20
CA LEU A 139 -5.93 26.47 8.81
C LEU A 139 -6.55 25.06 8.65
N ILE A 140 -5.99 24.05 9.31
CA ILE A 140 -6.50 22.67 9.27
C ILE A 140 -7.90 22.58 9.86
N ASP A 141 -8.18 23.24 10.98
CA ASP A 141 -9.50 23.25 11.63
C ASP A 141 -10.59 23.80 10.71
N GLU A 142 -10.27 24.73 9.81
CA GLU A 142 -11.22 25.26 8.82
C GLU A 142 -11.60 24.25 7.71
N ILE A 143 -10.81 23.18 7.52
CA ILE A 143 -10.99 22.19 6.45
C ILE A 143 -11.20 20.76 6.96
N ALA A 144 -10.96 20.50 8.25
CA ALA A 144 -11.04 19.18 8.84
C ALA A 144 -12.47 18.62 8.91
N TYR A 145 -13.47 19.49 8.99
CA TYR A 145 -14.86 19.10 9.26
C TYR A 145 -15.77 19.58 8.12
N PRO A 146 -16.12 18.72 7.15
CA PRO A 146 -16.90 19.10 5.97
C PRO A 146 -18.23 19.77 6.29
N GLU A 147 -18.92 19.31 7.33
CA GLU A 147 -20.26 19.78 7.73
C GLU A 147 -20.27 21.23 8.24
N THR A 148 -19.13 21.73 8.73
CA THR A 148 -19.01 23.08 9.30
C THR A 148 -18.12 24.00 8.46
N ALA A 149 -17.52 23.47 7.38
CA ALA A 149 -16.59 24.20 6.56
C ALA A 149 -17.29 25.29 5.73
N LYS A 150 -16.68 26.48 5.67
CA LYS A 150 -17.18 27.58 4.86
C LYS A 150 -17.18 27.18 3.37
N PRO A 151 -18.13 27.64 2.54
CA PRO A 151 -18.15 27.35 1.10
C PRO A 151 -16.83 27.69 0.38
N ALA A 152 -16.14 28.76 0.82
CA ALA A 152 -14.85 29.16 0.25
C ALA A 152 -13.69 28.18 0.54
N MET A 153 -13.86 27.26 1.50
CA MET A 153 -12.82 26.32 1.93
C MET A 153 -13.00 24.92 1.34
N GLN A 154 -14.03 24.69 0.51
CA GLN A 154 -14.40 23.36 0.00
C GLN A 154 -13.28 22.66 -0.79
N GLN A 155 -12.43 23.41 -1.48
CA GLN A 155 -11.24 22.83 -2.13
C GLN A 155 -10.26 22.23 -1.11
N GLY A 156 -10.02 22.94 -0.01
CA GLY A 156 -9.18 22.46 1.09
C GLY A 156 -9.80 21.28 1.82
N VAL A 157 -11.13 21.30 2.01
CA VAL A 157 -11.89 20.17 2.60
C VAL A 157 -11.69 18.90 1.77
N ALA A 158 -11.88 18.98 0.44
CA ALA A 158 -11.70 17.84 -0.45
C ALA A 158 -10.26 17.29 -0.41
N PHE A 159 -9.27 18.18 -0.40
CA PHE A 159 -7.87 17.79 -0.26
C PHE A 159 -7.58 17.13 1.09
N PHE A 160 -8.05 17.70 2.20
CA PHE A 160 -7.76 17.16 3.52
C PHE A 160 -8.47 15.82 3.75
N ALA A 161 -9.67 15.64 3.19
CA ALA A 161 -10.33 14.34 3.16
C ALA A 161 -9.51 13.28 2.40
N LEU A 162 -8.95 13.65 1.24
CA LEU A 162 -8.05 12.77 0.48
C LEU A 162 -6.80 12.40 1.29
N MET A 163 -6.14 13.40 1.89
CA MET A 163 -4.97 13.20 2.75
C MET A 163 -5.27 12.31 3.95
N ARG A 164 -6.42 12.52 4.62
CA ARG A 164 -6.87 11.69 5.75
C ARG A 164 -7.09 10.25 5.34
N ASN A 165 -7.78 10.03 4.22
CA ASN A 165 -8.05 8.67 3.73
C ASN A 165 -6.76 7.92 3.40
N PHE A 166 -5.80 8.57 2.75
CA PHE A 166 -4.51 7.95 2.49
C PHE A 166 -3.69 7.74 3.76
N THR A 167 -3.70 8.69 4.70
CA THR A 167 -2.97 8.58 5.96
C THR A 167 -3.49 7.40 6.79
N ALA A 168 -4.82 7.31 6.96
CA ALA A 168 -5.44 6.20 7.67
C ALA A 168 -5.19 4.86 6.97
N SER A 169 -5.30 4.80 5.63
CA SER A 169 -5.02 3.58 4.87
C SER A 169 -3.57 3.16 5.02
N GLY A 170 -2.60 4.07 4.90
CA GLY A 170 -1.18 3.77 5.04
C GLY A 170 -0.84 3.32 6.46
N PHE A 171 -1.37 4.01 7.47
CA PHE A 171 -1.07 3.69 8.86
C PHE A 171 -1.65 2.33 9.27
N PHE A 172 -2.95 2.10 9.08
CA PHE A 172 -3.61 0.87 9.53
C PHE A 172 -3.34 -0.36 8.64
N THR A 173 -2.62 -0.20 7.52
CA THR A 173 -2.05 -1.32 6.76
C THR A 173 -0.56 -1.55 7.02
N SER A 174 0.10 -0.64 7.76
CA SER A 174 1.47 -0.84 8.23
C SER A 174 1.52 -1.86 9.37
N GLU A 175 2.71 -2.42 9.63
CA GLU A 175 2.92 -3.29 10.80
C GLU A 175 2.59 -2.56 12.11
N MET A 176 2.89 -1.26 12.20
CA MET A 176 2.63 -0.43 13.37
C MET A 176 1.12 -0.29 13.63
N GLY A 177 0.36 0.14 12.61
CA GLY A 177 -1.09 0.31 12.76
C GLY A 177 -1.86 -1.00 12.91
N VAL A 178 -1.41 -2.10 12.30
CA VAL A 178 -1.99 -3.43 12.53
C VAL A 178 -1.83 -3.88 13.98
N LYS A 179 -0.68 -3.57 14.61
CA LYS A 179 -0.45 -3.83 16.04
C LYS A 179 -1.31 -2.93 16.92
N ASP A 180 -1.42 -1.64 16.56
CA ASP A 180 -2.20 -0.63 17.29
C ASP A 180 -3.66 -1.06 17.50
N ILE A 181 -4.33 -1.53 16.45
CA ILE A 181 -5.73 -2.01 16.52
C ILE A 181 -5.88 -3.43 17.09
N GLY A 182 -4.78 -4.09 17.47
CA GLY A 182 -4.79 -5.46 18.01
C GLY A 182 -5.22 -6.53 17.00
N TYR A 183 -5.03 -6.29 15.70
CA TYR A 183 -5.48 -7.24 14.68
C TYR A 183 -4.69 -8.56 14.72
N ALA A 184 -5.41 -9.68 14.90
CA ALA A 184 -4.83 -11.02 15.05
C ALA A 184 -5.04 -11.94 13.83
N GLY A 185 -5.76 -11.51 12.78
CA GLY A 185 -6.19 -12.38 11.68
C GLY A 185 -5.08 -12.89 10.76
N ASN A 186 -3.97 -12.16 10.65
CA ASN A 186 -2.82 -12.54 9.81
C ASN A 186 -1.78 -13.39 10.57
N ARG A 187 -2.14 -13.93 11.74
CA ARG A 187 -1.28 -14.83 12.51
C ARG A 187 -1.89 -16.22 12.55
N PRO A 188 -1.15 -17.28 12.19
CA PRO A 188 -1.62 -18.63 12.45
C PRO A 188 -1.80 -18.82 13.96
N GLY A 189 -2.98 -19.27 14.39
CA GLY A 189 -3.32 -19.44 15.79
C GLY A 189 -4.60 -20.25 15.98
N VAL A 190 -4.85 -20.67 17.21
CA VAL A 190 -6.11 -21.33 17.58
C VAL A 190 -7.13 -20.24 17.87
N TRP A 191 -8.20 -20.18 17.06
CA TRP A 191 -9.33 -19.32 17.36
C TRP A 191 -10.15 -19.91 18.50
N ASN A 192 -10.07 -19.29 19.68
CA ASN A 192 -10.78 -19.74 20.88
C ASN A 192 -12.26 -19.29 20.93
N GLY A 193 -12.81 -18.80 19.80
CA GLY A 193 -14.16 -18.26 19.77
C GLY A 193 -14.25 -16.80 20.27
N VAL A 194 -15.48 -16.29 20.30
CA VAL A 194 -15.80 -14.99 20.90
C VAL A 194 -15.58 -15.09 22.43
N PRO A 195 -14.96 -14.10 23.08
CA PRO A 195 -14.78 -14.09 24.54
C PRO A 195 -16.11 -14.31 25.30
N ALA A 196 -16.06 -15.09 26.38
CA ALA A 196 -17.27 -15.51 27.11
C ALA A 196 -18.05 -14.35 27.73
N ASP A 197 -17.35 -13.31 28.19
CA ASP A 197 -17.92 -12.06 28.70
C ASP A 197 -18.69 -11.28 27.62
N VAL A 198 -18.17 -11.27 26.39
CA VAL A 198 -18.85 -10.67 25.25
C VAL A 198 -20.10 -11.48 24.90
N LEU A 199 -20.00 -12.80 24.80
CA LEU A 199 -21.17 -13.68 24.54
C LEU A 199 -22.29 -13.47 25.57
N LYS A 200 -21.93 -13.39 26.85
CA LYS A 200 -22.86 -13.14 27.95
C LYS A 200 -23.55 -11.78 27.83
N THR A 201 -22.83 -10.75 27.37
CA THR A 201 -23.39 -9.40 27.15
C THR A 201 -24.52 -9.42 26.11
N TYR A 202 -24.45 -10.32 25.13
CA TYR A 202 -25.47 -10.50 24.10
C TYR A 202 -26.48 -11.64 24.42
N GLY A 203 -26.49 -12.13 25.67
CA GLY A 203 -27.46 -13.14 26.12
C GLY A 203 -27.17 -14.57 25.66
N PHE A 204 -25.97 -14.84 25.13
CA PHE A 204 -25.54 -16.20 24.83
C PHE A 204 -24.98 -16.85 26.10
N ASP A 205 -25.54 -18.00 26.46
CA ASP A 205 -25.04 -18.83 27.55
C ASP A 205 -23.94 -19.76 27.02
N THR A 206 -22.71 -19.53 27.49
CA THR A 206 -21.53 -20.30 27.10
C THR A 206 -21.54 -21.73 27.66
N GLU A 207 -22.32 -22.01 28.71
CA GLU A 207 -22.45 -23.36 29.26
C GLU A 207 -23.54 -24.18 28.55
N ALA A 208 -24.51 -23.54 27.90
CA ALA A 208 -25.63 -24.22 27.25
C ALA A 208 -25.31 -24.74 25.83
N PHE A 209 -24.29 -24.19 25.15
CA PHE A 209 -24.06 -24.45 23.72
C PHE A 209 -22.93 -25.46 23.39
N PHE A 210 -22.01 -25.70 24.32
CA PHE A 210 -20.82 -26.55 24.10
C PHE A 210 -20.65 -27.68 25.13
N GLY A 211 -21.75 -28.08 25.80
CA GLY A 211 -21.78 -29.22 26.71
C GLY A 211 -21.49 -30.56 26.04
#